data_AF-A0A1W9RB07-F1
#
_entry.id   AF-A0A1W9RB07-F1
#
_cell.length_a   1.000
_cell.length_b   1.000
_cell.length_c   1.000
_cell.angle_alpha   90.00
_cell.angle_beta   90.00
_cell.angle_gamma   90.00
#
_symmetry.space_group_name_H-M   'P 1'
#
loop_
_entity.id
_entity.type
_entity.pdbx_description
1 polymer ?
#
loop_
_entity_poly.entity_id
_entity_poly.type
_entity_poly.pdbx_seq_one_letter_code
_entity_poly.pdbx_strand_id
1 'polypeptide(L)'
;MESVSISIMNYQVVKKAVVMSFVFWVGVINCFAKSPAKSVKKGNHFYQLGKFDEALKMYEQAQVDAPDSAIVNFNMGTVWYKKGDYKKAIEMFNKSLITENKKLEAKAAYNIGNSKYRLGKLKQTTDLSLTINLWKEALDYYKRAMELDAKNLDAKYNYELVERELKALLDKFKPHQKEQKEFSKKKQGQNKENKNQPSSASKQASPKKGKKEKKEKEEEKKSVEAGSNQKEKTAGFNKEKEQKEISQKEAEMILRGYAHQERSWGKIKRKGKGYYPQVEKDW
;
A
#
# COMPACT_ATOMS: atom_id res chain seq x y z
N MET A 1 36.80 67.89 -17.86
CA MET A 1 36.02 66.91 -17.05
C MET A 1 35.39 65.81 -17.91
N GLU A 2 35.12 66.03 -19.19
CA GLU A 2 34.46 65.03 -20.07
C GLU A 2 35.36 63.83 -20.43
N SER A 3 36.68 64.01 -20.57
CA SER A 3 37.61 62.93 -20.95
C SER A 3 37.76 61.83 -19.90
N VAL A 4 37.66 62.17 -18.61
CA VAL A 4 37.75 61.20 -17.49
C VAL A 4 36.47 60.35 -17.40
N SER A 5 35.31 60.95 -17.68
CA SER A 5 34.01 60.26 -17.65
C SER A 5 33.88 59.19 -18.74
N ILE A 6 34.46 59.40 -19.92
CA ILE A 6 34.46 58.42 -21.03
C ILE A 6 35.34 57.20 -20.69
N SER A 7 36.50 57.41 -20.05
CA SER A 7 37.42 56.34 -19.66
C SER A 7 36.81 55.40 -18.60
N ILE A 8 36.03 55.94 -17.66
CA ILE A 8 35.38 55.15 -16.60
C ILE A 8 34.20 54.34 -17.15
N MET A 9 33.46 54.91 -18.11
CA MET A 9 32.35 54.21 -18.77
C MET A 9 32.83 52.98 -19.56
N ASN A 10 33.92 53.12 -20.33
CA ASN A 10 34.49 52.01 -21.08
C ASN A 10 35.02 50.90 -20.16
N TYR A 11 35.61 51.23 -19.01
CA TYR A 11 36.07 50.24 -18.04
C TYR A 11 34.93 49.41 -17.43
N GLN A 12 33.80 50.05 -17.08
CA GLN A 12 32.65 49.34 -16.50
C GLN A 12 31.95 48.42 -17.52
N VAL A 13 31.88 48.83 -18.79
CA VAL A 13 31.33 48.01 -19.88
C VAL A 13 32.23 46.80 -20.15
N VAL A 14 33.55 47.00 -20.21
CA VAL A 14 34.51 45.90 -20.42
C VAL A 14 34.51 44.92 -19.23
N LYS A 15 34.44 45.41 -17.99
CA LYS A 15 34.38 44.55 -16.79
C LYS A 15 33.12 43.70 -16.74
N LYS A 16 31.96 44.26 -17.11
CA LYS A 16 30.69 43.51 -17.22
C LYS A 16 30.72 42.49 -18.37
N ALA A 17 31.33 42.83 -19.50
CA ALA A 17 31.49 41.90 -20.62
C ALA A 17 32.40 40.71 -20.26
N VAL A 18 33.53 40.95 -19.59
CA VAL A 18 34.45 39.88 -19.14
C VAL A 18 33.77 38.97 -18.10
N VAL A 19 33.01 39.54 -17.15
CA VAL A 19 32.26 38.75 -16.15
C VAL A 19 31.13 37.94 -16.81
N MET A 20 30.41 38.50 -17.79
CA MET A 20 29.39 37.75 -18.53
C MET A 20 30.01 36.64 -19.39
N SER A 21 31.16 36.88 -20.03
CA SER A 21 31.90 35.84 -20.76
C SER A 21 32.43 34.75 -19.83
N PHE A 22 32.83 35.08 -18.59
CA PHE A 22 33.28 34.10 -17.60
C PHE A 22 32.12 33.25 -17.06
N VAL A 23 30.94 33.84 -16.82
CA VAL A 23 29.71 33.11 -16.44
C VAL A 23 29.22 32.21 -17.59
N PHE A 24 29.38 32.65 -18.84
CA PHE A 24 29.04 31.85 -20.01
C PHE A 24 30.03 30.70 -20.27
N TRP A 25 31.31 30.86 -19.90
CA TRP A 25 32.33 29.81 -20.07
C TRP A 25 32.28 28.75 -18.96
N VAL A 26 31.90 29.12 -17.74
CA VAL A 26 31.69 28.16 -16.62
C VAL A 26 30.37 27.37 -16.80
N GLY A 27 29.42 27.88 -17.60
CA GLY A 27 28.16 27.21 -17.92
C GLY A 27 28.25 26.08 -18.94
N VAL A 28 29.41 25.85 -19.57
CA VAL A 28 29.64 24.79 -20.57
C VAL A 28 30.69 23.79 -20.08
N ILE A 29 30.66 23.44 -18.80
CA ILE A 29 31.19 22.14 -18.39
C ILE A 29 30.17 21.12 -18.91
N ASN A 30 30.36 20.73 -20.17
CA ASN A 30 29.88 19.46 -20.67
C ASN A 30 30.47 18.39 -19.76
N CYS A 31 29.72 18.03 -18.71
CA CYS A 31 29.88 16.76 -18.04
C CYS A 31 29.62 15.70 -19.11
N PHE A 32 30.68 15.25 -19.78
CA PHE A 32 30.66 13.98 -20.49
C PHE A 32 30.46 12.92 -19.42
N ALA A 33 29.20 12.72 -19.01
CA ALA A 33 28.81 11.63 -18.14
C ALA A 33 29.33 10.35 -18.80
N LYS A 34 30.29 9.72 -18.12
CA LYS A 34 30.90 8.49 -18.62
C LYS A 34 29.80 7.47 -18.84
N SER A 35 29.87 6.70 -19.91
CA SER A 35 28.82 5.70 -20.15
C SER A 35 28.81 4.65 -19.01
N PRO A 36 27.66 4.41 -18.35
CA PRO A 36 27.55 3.42 -17.28
C PRO A 36 27.69 1.98 -17.80
N ALA A 37 27.75 1.76 -19.12
CA ALA A 37 27.65 0.45 -19.77
C ALA A 37 28.69 -0.57 -19.28
N LYS A 38 29.94 -0.14 -19.03
CA LYS A 38 30.99 -1.05 -18.54
C LYS A 38 30.70 -1.55 -17.13
N SER A 39 30.30 -0.63 -16.25
CA SER A 39 29.94 -0.92 -14.86
C SER A 39 28.68 -1.77 -14.79
N VAL A 40 27.66 -1.47 -15.62
CA VAL A 40 26.46 -2.31 -15.78
C VAL A 40 26.82 -3.72 -16.25
N LYS A 41 27.66 -3.88 -17.28
CA LYS A 41 28.06 -5.20 -17.79
C LYS A 41 28.75 -6.04 -16.72
N LYS A 42 29.64 -5.43 -15.93
CA LYS A 42 30.29 -6.11 -14.79
C LYS A 42 29.29 -6.46 -13.69
N GLY A 43 28.38 -5.55 -13.35
CA GLY A 43 27.31 -5.80 -12.38
C GLY A 43 26.42 -6.97 -12.80
N ASN A 44 26.02 -7.02 -14.07
CA ASN A 44 25.24 -8.13 -14.64
C ASN A 44 25.99 -9.45 -14.53
N HIS A 45 27.31 -9.45 -14.79
CA HIS A 45 28.14 -10.64 -14.64
C HIS A 45 28.19 -11.15 -13.19
N PHE A 46 28.44 -10.26 -12.22
CA PHE A 46 28.40 -10.64 -10.79
C PHE A 46 27.01 -11.11 -10.36
N TYR A 47 25.95 -10.48 -10.84
CA TYR A 47 24.57 -10.90 -10.59
C TYR A 47 24.32 -12.33 -11.09
N GLN A 48 24.76 -12.67 -12.31
CA GLN A 48 24.65 -14.02 -12.87
C GLN A 48 25.42 -15.06 -12.06
N LEU A 49 26.54 -14.66 -11.44
CA LEU A 49 27.32 -15.51 -10.53
C LEU A 49 26.71 -15.61 -9.11
N GLY A 50 25.58 -14.94 -8.83
CA GLY A 50 24.98 -14.88 -7.49
C GLY A 50 25.75 -13.99 -6.50
N LYS A 51 26.77 -13.27 -6.97
CA LYS A 51 27.61 -12.36 -6.18
C LYS A 51 26.93 -11.00 -6.04
N PHE A 52 25.90 -10.95 -5.21
CA PHE A 52 24.98 -9.80 -5.13
C PHE A 52 25.62 -8.53 -4.57
N ASP A 53 26.55 -8.63 -3.61
CA ASP A 53 27.22 -7.45 -3.05
C ASP A 53 28.18 -6.82 -4.06
N GLU A 54 28.91 -7.64 -4.81
CA GLU A 54 29.77 -7.18 -5.90
C GLU A 54 28.96 -6.62 -7.07
N ALA A 55 27.79 -7.21 -7.37
CA ALA A 55 26.87 -6.66 -8.35
C ALA A 55 26.39 -5.26 -7.97
N LEU A 56 25.97 -5.06 -6.70
CA LEU A 56 25.58 -3.74 -6.19
C LEU A 56 26.71 -2.73 -6.28
N LYS A 57 27.95 -3.09 -5.88
CA LYS A 57 29.11 -2.18 -6.02
C LYS A 57 29.32 -1.71 -7.45
N MET A 58 29.16 -2.59 -8.44
CA MET A 58 29.28 -2.23 -9.85
C MET A 58 28.11 -1.37 -10.34
N TYR A 59 26.89 -1.62 -9.86
CA TYR A 59 25.74 -0.77 -10.20
C TYR A 59 25.79 0.59 -9.50
N GLU A 60 26.31 0.69 -8.29
CA GLU A 60 26.57 1.97 -7.60
C GLU A 60 27.55 2.82 -8.40
N GLN A 61 28.63 2.21 -8.91
CA GLN A 61 29.54 2.89 -9.85
C GLN A 61 28.81 3.35 -11.12
N ALA A 62 27.95 2.50 -11.69
CA ALA A 62 27.12 2.88 -12.84
C ALA A 62 26.14 4.02 -12.52
N GLN A 63 25.65 4.09 -11.29
CA GLN A 63 24.75 5.14 -10.83
C GLN A 63 25.48 6.47 -10.63
N VAL A 64 26.75 6.48 -10.21
CA VAL A 64 27.57 7.71 -10.21
C VAL A 64 27.71 8.28 -11.63
N ASP A 65 27.94 7.40 -12.60
CA ASP A 65 28.07 7.77 -14.01
C ASP A 65 26.74 8.21 -14.64
N ALA A 66 25.61 7.63 -14.21
CA ALA A 66 24.26 7.95 -14.69
C ALA A 66 23.20 7.86 -13.57
N PRO A 67 23.02 8.93 -12.76
CA PRO A 67 22.19 8.90 -11.54
C PRO A 67 20.73 8.52 -11.76
N ASP A 68 20.16 8.96 -12.88
CA ASP A 68 18.75 8.76 -13.22
C ASP A 68 18.53 7.61 -14.21
N SER A 69 19.53 6.73 -14.37
CA SER A 69 19.43 5.61 -15.31
C SER A 69 18.39 4.59 -14.84
N ALA A 70 17.25 4.53 -15.53
CA ALA A 70 16.18 3.58 -15.23
C ALA A 70 16.67 2.12 -15.24
N ILE A 71 17.55 1.75 -16.18
CA ILE A 71 18.08 0.38 -16.26
C ILE A 71 19.03 0.05 -15.11
N VAL A 72 19.83 1.00 -14.63
CA VAL A 72 20.69 0.81 -13.45
C VAL A 72 19.82 0.60 -12.21
N ASN A 73 18.82 1.46 -12.02
CA ASN A 73 17.86 1.33 -10.92
C ASN A 73 17.10 0.00 -10.99
N PHE A 74 16.68 -0.45 -12.18
CA PHE A 74 16.05 -1.76 -12.37
C PHE A 74 16.96 -2.89 -11.87
N ASN A 75 18.20 -2.90 -12.34
CA ASN A 75 19.17 -3.96 -11.99
C ASN A 75 19.47 -3.97 -10.48
N MET A 76 19.63 -2.80 -9.85
CA MET A 76 19.78 -2.71 -8.39
C MET A 76 18.55 -3.26 -7.67
N GLY A 77 17.35 -2.95 -8.14
CA GLY A 77 16.10 -3.51 -7.60
C GLY A 77 16.06 -5.04 -7.68
N THR A 78 16.50 -5.61 -8.80
CA THR A 78 16.61 -7.06 -8.97
C THR A 78 17.58 -7.68 -7.97
N VAL A 79 18.72 -7.04 -7.70
CA VAL A 79 19.67 -7.52 -6.68
C VAL A 79 19.05 -7.47 -5.29
N TRP A 80 18.43 -6.35 -4.90
CA TRP A 80 17.78 -6.23 -3.59
C TRP A 80 16.66 -7.23 -3.40
N TYR A 81 15.89 -7.51 -4.45
CA TYR A 81 14.87 -8.57 -4.44
C TYR A 81 15.51 -9.93 -4.15
N LYS A 82 16.62 -10.27 -4.81
CA LYS A 82 17.34 -11.53 -4.59
C LYS A 82 17.97 -11.64 -3.21
N LYS A 83 18.36 -10.51 -2.61
CA LYS A 83 18.82 -10.44 -1.21
C LYS A 83 17.67 -10.52 -0.19
N GLY A 84 16.40 -10.51 -0.63
CA GLY A 84 15.23 -10.54 0.24
C GLY A 84 14.88 -9.19 0.88
N ASP A 85 15.63 -8.12 0.57
CA ASP A 85 15.29 -6.76 1.00
C ASP A 85 14.25 -6.15 0.04
N TYR A 86 13.02 -6.61 0.20
CA TYR A 86 11.92 -6.20 -0.68
C TYR A 86 11.58 -4.71 -0.57
N LYS A 87 11.91 -4.06 0.55
CA LYS A 87 11.69 -2.61 0.69
C LYS A 87 12.63 -1.83 -0.22
N LYS A 88 13.94 -2.13 -0.19
CA LYS A 88 14.90 -1.52 -1.11
C LYS A 88 14.64 -1.91 -2.56
N ALA A 89 14.19 -3.15 -2.81
CA ALA A 89 13.80 -3.57 -4.15
C ALA A 89 12.68 -2.67 -4.70
N ILE A 90 11.61 -2.44 -3.94
CA ILE A 90 10.50 -1.54 -4.32
C ILE A 90 11.03 -0.13 -4.60
N GLU A 91 11.90 0.41 -3.75
CA GLU A 91 12.48 1.75 -3.94
C GLU A 91 13.22 1.87 -5.28
N MET A 92 14.12 0.94 -5.57
CA MET A 92 14.91 0.96 -6.80
C MET A 92 14.04 0.71 -8.04
N PHE A 93 13.07 -0.21 -7.97
CA PHE A 93 12.14 -0.41 -9.08
C PHE A 93 11.24 0.80 -9.32
N ASN A 94 10.82 1.53 -8.28
CA ASN A 94 10.08 2.77 -8.44
C ASN A 94 10.90 3.84 -9.17
N LYS A 95 12.20 3.97 -8.84
CA LYS A 95 13.11 4.84 -9.61
C LYS A 95 13.23 4.39 -11.07
N SER A 96 13.18 3.08 -11.34
CA SER A 96 13.16 2.54 -12.70
C SER A 96 11.88 2.82 -13.49
N LEU A 97 10.75 3.15 -12.85
CA LEU A 97 9.51 3.49 -13.56
C LEU A 97 9.62 4.82 -14.31
N ILE A 98 10.62 5.65 -13.99
CA ILE A 98 10.93 6.88 -14.70
C ILE A 98 11.63 6.52 -16.01
N THR A 99 10.87 5.96 -16.97
CA THR A 99 11.38 5.52 -18.27
C THR A 99 10.31 5.61 -19.35
N GLU A 100 10.74 5.91 -20.58
CA GLU A 100 9.87 5.83 -21.77
C GLU A 100 9.84 4.42 -22.37
N ASN A 101 10.78 3.55 -21.97
CA ASN A 101 10.85 2.18 -22.45
C ASN A 101 9.75 1.33 -21.81
N LYS A 102 8.65 1.14 -22.54
CA LYS A 102 7.48 0.37 -22.07
C LYS A 102 7.80 -1.06 -21.65
N LYS A 103 8.80 -1.69 -22.26
CA LYS A 103 9.23 -3.04 -21.87
C LYS A 103 9.94 -3.03 -20.51
N LEU A 104 10.79 -2.03 -20.27
CA LEU A 104 11.44 -1.85 -18.96
C LEU A 104 10.41 -1.46 -17.89
N GLU A 105 9.47 -0.57 -18.23
CA GLU A 105 8.35 -0.19 -17.37
C GLU A 105 7.51 -1.42 -16.96
N ALA A 106 7.18 -2.30 -17.92
CA ALA A 106 6.44 -3.53 -17.65
C ALA A 106 7.21 -4.47 -16.70
N LYS A 107 8.51 -4.66 -16.93
CA LYS A 107 9.38 -5.47 -16.05
C LYS A 107 9.49 -4.87 -14.65
N ALA A 108 9.64 -3.56 -14.54
CA ALA A 108 9.73 -2.87 -13.25
C ALA A 108 8.40 -2.99 -12.48
N ALA A 109 7.26 -2.73 -13.14
CA ALA A 109 5.94 -2.90 -12.54
C ALA A 109 5.71 -4.33 -12.03
N TYR A 110 6.01 -5.34 -12.86
CA TYR A 110 5.93 -6.75 -12.46
C TYR A 110 6.77 -7.04 -11.20
N ASN A 111 8.02 -6.56 -11.17
CA ASN A 111 8.92 -6.80 -10.05
C ASN A 111 8.54 -6.01 -8.78
N ILE A 112 7.89 -4.84 -8.90
CA ILE A 112 7.28 -4.15 -7.74
C ILE A 112 6.14 -5.00 -7.17
N GLY A 113 5.28 -5.54 -8.04
CA GLY A 113 4.22 -6.48 -7.64
C GLY A 113 4.77 -7.67 -6.84
N ASN A 114 5.81 -8.32 -7.38
CA ASN A 114 6.50 -9.42 -6.71
C ASN A 114 7.08 -9.00 -5.35
N SER A 115 7.75 -7.85 -5.30
CA SER A 115 8.39 -7.34 -4.08
C SER A 115 7.37 -7.02 -3.00
N LYS A 116 6.27 -6.35 -3.36
CA LYS A 116 5.17 -6.03 -2.45
C LYS A 116 4.47 -7.29 -1.95
N TYR A 117 4.21 -8.26 -2.82
CA TYR A 117 3.65 -9.54 -2.41
C TYR A 117 4.54 -10.24 -1.38
N ARG A 118 5.84 -10.37 -1.66
CA ARG A 118 6.82 -11.00 -0.76
C ARG A 118 6.95 -10.25 0.56
N LEU A 119 7.01 -8.91 0.53
CA LEU A 119 7.00 -8.09 1.74
C LEU A 119 5.71 -8.32 2.55
N GLY A 120 4.56 -8.39 1.88
CA GLY A 120 3.28 -8.69 2.51
C GLY A 120 3.25 -10.08 3.14
N LYS A 121 3.85 -11.10 2.50
CA LYS A 121 4.00 -12.44 3.11
C LYS A 121 4.84 -12.40 4.38
N LEU A 122 5.95 -11.65 4.40
CA LEU A 122 6.76 -11.48 5.61
C LEU A 122 6.02 -10.75 6.74
N LYS A 123 5.04 -9.91 6.40
CA LYS A 123 4.23 -9.15 7.36
C LYS A 123 2.92 -9.82 7.74
N GLN A 124 2.55 -10.91 7.08
CA GLN A 124 1.23 -11.53 7.20
C GLN A 124 0.87 -11.92 8.63
N THR A 125 1.84 -12.34 9.44
CA THR A 125 1.63 -12.73 10.84
C THR A 125 1.81 -11.58 11.84
N THR A 126 2.47 -10.49 11.44
CA THR A 126 2.85 -9.40 12.34
C THR A 126 2.04 -8.13 12.14
N ASP A 127 1.60 -7.87 10.91
CA ASP A 127 0.89 -6.65 10.51
C ASP A 127 0.01 -6.95 9.30
N LEU A 128 -1.19 -7.40 9.59
CA LEU A 128 -2.08 -7.91 8.58
C LEU A 128 -2.70 -6.81 7.71
N SER A 129 -2.98 -5.66 8.32
CA SER A 129 -3.47 -4.49 7.60
C SER A 129 -2.45 -4.02 6.57
N LEU A 130 -1.16 -3.99 6.96
CA LEU A 130 -0.07 -3.74 6.02
C LEU A 130 0.00 -4.82 4.92
N THR A 131 -0.13 -6.10 5.26
CA THR A 131 -0.14 -7.19 4.27
C THR A 131 -1.24 -7.02 3.24
N ILE A 132 -2.46 -6.70 3.67
CA ILE A 132 -3.60 -6.49 2.77
C ILE A 132 -3.33 -5.31 1.83
N ASN A 133 -2.82 -4.20 2.35
CA ASN A 133 -2.47 -3.05 1.52
C ASN A 133 -1.37 -3.38 0.50
N LEU A 134 -0.30 -4.06 0.93
CA LEU A 134 0.78 -4.49 0.05
C LEU A 134 0.30 -5.43 -1.05
N TRP A 135 -0.61 -6.36 -0.74
CA TRP A 135 -1.15 -7.29 -1.74
C TRP A 135 -2.12 -6.61 -2.71
N LYS A 136 -2.92 -5.64 -2.25
CA LYS A 136 -3.74 -4.81 -3.14
C LYS A 136 -2.86 -4.04 -4.13
N GLU A 137 -1.84 -3.36 -3.62
CA GLU A 137 -0.89 -2.65 -4.48
C GLU A 137 -0.15 -3.62 -5.42
N ALA A 138 0.20 -4.83 -4.97
CA ALA A 138 0.81 -5.84 -5.83
C ALA A 138 -0.09 -6.20 -7.02
N LEU A 139 -1.40 -6.35 -6.81
CA LEU A 139 -2.38 -6.61 -7.86
C LEU A 139 -2.46 -5.45 -8.87
N ASP A 140 -2.42 -4.20 -8.40
CA ASP A 140 -2.41 -3.03 -9.27
C ASP A 140 -1.15 -3.01 -10.17
N TYR A 141 0.02 -3.34 -9.61
CA TYR A 141 1.27 -3.41 -10.36
C TYR A 141 1.32 -4.58 -11.35
N TYR A 142 0.77 -5.75 -11.01
CA TYR A 142 0.63 -6.83 -11.99
C TYR A 142 -0.32 -6.46 -13.12
N LYS A 143 -1.43 -5.78 -12.80
CA LYS A 143 -2.34 -5.25 -13.81
C LYS A 143 -1.63 -4.28 -14.74
N ARG A 144 -0.84 -3.35 -14.19
CA ARG A 144 -0.02 -2.42 -14.98
C ARG A 144 0.97 -3.16 -15.89
N ALA A 145 1.63 -4.20 -15.38
CA ALA A 145 2.53 -5.01 -16.18
C ALA A 145 1.81 -5.71 -17.35
N MET A 146 0.60 -6.25 -17.13
CA MET A 146 -0.22 -6.87 -18.17
C MET A 146 -0.77 -5.87 -19.20
N GLU A 147 -1.06 -4.63 -18.79
CA GLU A 147 -1.47 -3.56 -19.70
C GLU A 147 -0.34 -3.14 -20.65
N LEU A 148 0.90 -3.12 -20.14
CA LEU A 148 2.09 -2.77 -20.91
C LEU A 148 2.62 -3.95 -21.76
N ASP A 149 2.48 -5.17 -21.25
CA ASP A 149 2.86 -6.41 -21.93
C ASP A 149 1.81 -7.50 -21.68
N ALA A 150 0.85 -7.59 -22.60
CA ALA A 150 -0.23 -8.57 -22.54
C ALA A 150 0.23 -10.03 -22.65
N LYS A 151 1.49 -10.28 -23.07
CA LYS A 151 2.08 -11.62 -23.17
C LYS A 151 2.83 -12.03 -21.91
N ASN A 152 2.91 -11.17 -20.89
CA ASN A 152 3.52 -11.49 -19.61
C ASN A 152 2.63 -12.47 -18.81
N LEU A 153 2.80 -13.77 -19.08
CA LEU A 153 2.06 -14.85 -18.42
C LEU A 153 2.36 -14.93 -16.93
N ASP A 154 3.58 -14.56 -16.51
CA ASP A 154 3.98 -14.58 -15.11
C ASP A 154 3.25 -13.51 -14.29
N ALA A 155 3.08 -12.31 -14.85
CA ALA A 155 2.27 -11.25 -14.22
C ALA A 155 0.83 -11.69 -14.03
N LYS A 156 0.25 -12.37 -15.02
CA LYS A 156 -1.10 -12.93 -14.93
C LYS A 156 -1.20 -14.01 -13.86
N TYR A 157 -0.27 -14.96 -13.86
CA TYR A 157 -0.24 -16.04 -12.86
C TYR A 157 -0.09 -15.47 -11.44
N ASN A 158 0.85 -14.55 -11.24
CA ASN A 158 1.07 -13.92 -9.93
C ASN A 158 -0.12 -13.07 -9.50
N TYR A 159 -0.79 -12.39 -10.42
CA TYR A 159 -2.06 -11.70 -10.13
C TYR A 159 -3.11 -12.68 -9.58
N GLU A 160 -3.36 -13.79 -10.28
CA GLU A 160 -4.36 -14.79 -9.87
C GLU A 160 -4.00 -15.43 -8.51
N LEU A 161 -2.71 -15.68 -8.28
CA LEU A 161 -2.20 -16.20 -7.00
C LEU A 161 -2.49 -15.22 -5.86
N VAL A 162 -2.08 -13.96 -6.02
CA VAL A 162 -2.23 -12.93 -4.97
C VAL A 162 -3.70 -12.61 -4.71
N GLU A 163 -4.54 -12.56 -5.75
CA GLU A 163 -5.98 -12.35 -5.63
C GLU A 163 -6.63 -13.46 -4.78
N ARG A 164 -6.28 -14.72 -5.06
CA ARG A 164 -6.77 -15.87 -4.29
C ARG A 164 -6.29 -15.83 -2.84
N GLU A 165 -5.01 -15.54 -2.61
CA GLU A 165 -4.48 -15.46 -1.24
C GLU A 165 -5.12 -14.32 -0.46
N LEU A 166 -5.30 -13.15 -1.07
CA LEU A 166 -5.95 -12.00 -0.46
C LEU A 166 -7.41 -12.31 -0.13
N LYS A 167 -8.14 -12.96 -1.04
CA LYS A 167 -9.53 -13.41 -0.79
C LYS A 167 -9.61 -14.37 0.38
N ALA A 168 -8.75 -15.39 0.41
CA ALA A 168 -8.69 -16.34 1.51
C ALA A 168 -8.31 -15.67 2.85
N LEU A 169 -7.45 -14.65 2.79
CA LEU A 169 -7.08 -13.86 3.96
C LEU A 169 -8.29 -13.09 4.50
N LEU A 170 -9.00 -12.36 3.63
CA LEU A 170 -10.17 -11.56 3.98
C LEU A 170 -11.37 -12.41 4.40
N ASP A 171 -11.54 -13.61 3.87
CA ASP A 171 -12.61 -14.52 4.27
C ASP A 171 -12.47 -14.96 5.73
N LYS A 172 -11.24 -15.03 6.27
CA LYS A 172 -11.01 -15.25 7.71
C LYS A 172 -11.52 -14.08 8.58
N PHE A 173 -11.64 -12.87 8.01
CA PHE A 173 -12.20 -11.67 8.66
C PHE A 173 -13.71 -11.55 8.55
N LYS A 174 -14.40 -12.60 8.06
CA LYS A 174 -15.85 -12.73 8.17
C LYS A 174 -16.27 -13.60 9.36
N PRO A 175 -16.09 -13.22 10.65
CA PRO A 175 -16.76 -13.94 11.72
C PRO A 175 -18.28 -13.96 11.52
N HIS A 176 -18.82 -15.17 11.37
CA HIS A 176 -20.08 -15.67 11.93
C HIS A 176 -21.34 -14.79 11.94
N GLN A 177 -21.63 -14.03 10.88
CA GLN A 177 -23.05 -13.67 10.66
C GLN A 177 -23.92 -14.91 10.34
N LYS A 178 -23.34 -15.99 9.81
CA LYS A 178 -24.10 -17.22 9.53
C LYS A 178 -24.36 -18.05 10.78
N GLU A 179 -23.37 -18.23 11.65
CA GLU A 179 -23.56 -19.03 12.88
C GLU A 179 -24.41 -18.30 13.92
N GLN A 180 -24.29 -16.97 14.11
CA GLN A 180 -25.21 -16.26 15.01
C GLN A 180 -26.65 -16.21 14.46
N LYS A 181 -26.85 -16.11 13.14
CA LYS A 181 -28.19 -16.17 12.52
C LYS A 181 -28.80 -17.58 12.57
N GLU A 182 -28.01 -18.64 12.48
CA GLU A 182 -28.49 -20.01 12.69
C GLU A 182 -28.75 -20.33 14.16
N PHE A 183 -27.92 -19.85 15.08
CA PHE A 183 -28.11 -20.05 16.52
C PHE A 183 -29.34 -19.30 17.05
N SER A 184 -29.60 -18.08 16.52
CA SER A 184 -30.82 -17.31 16.83
C SER A 184 -32.08 -17.88 16.17
N LYS A 185 -31.98 -18.45 14.95
CA LYS A 185 -33.09 -19.20 14.33
C LYS A 185 -33.40 -20.52 15.05
N LYS A 186 -32.39 -21.27 15.52
CA LYS A 186 -32.60 -22.49 16.33
C LYS A 186 -33.27 -22.18 17.68
N LYS A 187 -32.89 -21.10 18.36
CA LYS A 187 -33.56 -20.66 19.60
C LYS A 187 -35.01 -20.20 19.39
N GLN A 188 -35.34 -19.60 18.25
CA GLN A 188 -36.74 -19.22 17.93
C GLN A 188 -37.60 -20.41 17.45
N GLY A 189 -36.99 -21.47 16.92
CA GLY A 189 -37.69 -22.72 16.59
C GLY A 189 -38.11 -23.53 17.82
N GLN A 190 -37.21 -23.68 18.80
CA GLN A 190 -37.51 -24.43 20.03
C GLN A 190 -38.51 -23.74 20.97
N ASN A 191 -38.68 -22.42 20.87
CA ASN A 191 -39.68 -21.68 21.67
C ASN A 191 -41.10 -21.72 21.09
N LYS A 192 -41.31 -22.35 19.93
CA LYS A 192 -42.64 -22.54 19.33
C LYS A 192 -43.23 -23.93 19.56
N GLU A 193 -42.44 -24.91 20.00
CA GLU A 193 -42.94 -26.26 20.32
C GLU A 193 -43.45 -26.42 21.75
N ASN A 194 -43.19 -25.46 22.65
CA ASN A 194 -43.58 -25.57 24.06
C ASN A 194 -44.81 -24.74 24.46
N LYS A 195 -45.74 -24.48 23.52
CA LYS A 195 -46.95 -23.68 23.78
C LYS A 195 -48.30 -24.33 23.44
N ASN A 196 -48.35 -25.64 23.25
CA ASN A 196 -49.61 -26.37 23.12
C ASN A 196 -49.77 -27.44 24.21
N GLN A 197 -50.16 -27.02 25.40
CA GLN A 197 -51.01 -27.83 26.28
C GLN A 197 -52.30 -27.03 26.54
N PRO A 198 -53.49 -27.60 26.29
CA PRO A 198 -54.75 -26.91 26.57
C PRO A 198 -55.11 -27.10 28.05
N SER A 199 -55.10 -26.02 28.83
CA SER A 199 -55.79 -25.96 30.12
C SER A 199 -57.16 -25.30 29.95
N SER A 200 -58.20 -26.08 30.26
CA SER A 200 -59.62 -25.74 30.22
C SER A 200 -60.03 -24.80 31.37
N ALA A 201 -61.02 -23.94 31.06
CA ALA A 201 -61.99 -23.24 31.94
C ALA A 201 -61.45 -22.36 33.09
N SER A 202 -61.82 -21.08 33.24
CA SER A 202 -63.19 -20.58 33.36
C SER A 202 -63.20 -19.04 33.43
N LYS A 203 -64.35 -18.46 33.09
CA LYS A 203 -64.67 -17.02 33.03
C LYS A 203 -64.93 -16.45 34.43
N GLN A 204 -64.59 -15.17 34.69
CA GLN A 204 -65.56 -14.08 34.93
C GLN A 204 -64.94 -12.73 35.35
N ALA A 205 -65.58 -11.67 34.83
CA ALA A 205 -65.83 -10.34 35.41
C ALA A 205 -64.72 -9.26 35.45
N SER A 206 -64.88 -8.28 34.55
CA SER A 206 -64.44 -6.87 34.62
C SER A 206 -65.34 -6.05 35.60
N PRO A 207 -65.28 -4.70 35.69
CA PRO A 207 -64.23 -3.69 35.37
C PRO A 207 -64.12 -2.55 36.44
N LYS A 208 -63.13 -1.63 36.31
CA LYS A 208 -63.35 -0.14 36.19
C LYS A 208 -62.11 0.72 36.50
N LYS A 209 -61.93 1.76 35.65
CA LYS A 209 -61.54 3.19 35.86
C LYS A 209 -60.22 3.49 36.61
N GLY A 210 -59.41 4.50 36.30
CA GLY A 210 -59.44 5.61 35.35
C GLY A 210 -58.49 6.74 35.83
N LYS A 211 -57.65 7.26 34.92
CA LYS A 211 -57.10 8.64 34.76
C LYS A 211 -56.57 9.49 35.96
N LYS A 212 -55.37 10.07 35.70
CA LYS A 212 -54.91 11.49 35.92
C LYS A 212 -54.64 11.94 37.37
N GLU A 213 -53.79 12.91 37.73
CA GLU A 213 -52.75 13.80 37.16
C GLU A 213 -52.12 14.59 38.36
N LYS A 214 -50.81 14.88 38.31
CA LYS A 214 -50.09 16.15 38.66
C LYS A 214 -49.97 16.78 40.09
N LYS A 215 -48.77 17.42 40.22
CA LYS A 215 -48.27 18.57 41.04
C LYS A 215 -47.73 18.28 42.45
N GLU A 216 -46.43 18.50 42.76
CA GLU A 216 -45.56 19.72 42.87
C GLU A 216 -45.70 20.52 44.18
N LYS A 217 -44.57 20.68 44.90
CA LYS A 217 -43.97 21.89 45.57
C LYS A 217 -43.10 21.49 46.78
N GLU A 218 -41.79 21.81 46.76
CA GLU A 218 -41.07 22.95 47.42
C GLU A 218 -40.85 22.70 48.93
N GLU A 219 -39.76 23.03 49.64
CA GLU A 219 -38.61 23.97 49.55
C GLU A 219 -37.57 23.48 50.61
N GLU A 220 -36.26 23.42 50.34
CA GLU A 220 -35.21 24.44 50.56
C GLU A 220 -34.65 24.55 52.01
N LYS A 221 -33.33 24.30 52.19
CA LYS A 221 -32.39 25.26 52.83
C LYS A 221 -30.91 24.85 52.70
N LYS A 222 -30.10 25.90 52.55
CA LYS A 222 -28.70 26.04 52.08
C LYS A 222 -27.64 26.00 53.20
N SER A 223 -26.41 25.63 52.84
CA SER A 223 -25.10 26.35 53.04
C SER A 223 -23.96 25.39 52.62
N VAL A 224 -23.17 25.60 51.55
CA VAL A 224 -22.02 26.54 51.31
C VAL A 224 -20.91 26.27 52.34
N GLU A 225 -19.66 25.87 52.05
CA GLU A 225 -18.67 26.26 51.01
C GLU A 225 -17.54 25.18 50.96
N ALA A 226 -17.11 24.71 49.79
CA ALA A 226 -15.85 25.04 49.08
C ALA A 226 -14.57 24.27 49.50
N GLY A 227 -13.94 23.64 48.50
CA GLY A 227 -12.65 22.93 48.61
C GLY A 227 -12.24 22.26 47.29
N SER A 228 -11.84 23.09 46.32
CA SER A 228 -11.04 22.85 45.10
C SER A 228 -10.31 21.51 44.91
N ASN A 229 -10.43 20.87 43.73
CA ASN A 229 -9.45 21.01 42.63
C ASN A 229 -9.79 20.15 41.39
N GLN A 230 -9.83 20.78 40.21
CA GLN A 230 -9.81 20.14 38.90
C GLN A 230 -8.41 20.28 38.25
N LYS A 231 -7.98 19.18 37.61
CA LYS A 231 -7.21 19.11 36.35
C LYS A 231 -5.97 20.01 36.18
N GLU A 232 -4.79 19.38 36.14
CA GLU A 232 -3.85 19.58 35.02
C GLU A 232 -2.88 18.40 34.82
N LYS A 233 -3.07 17.71 33.68
CA LYS A 233 -2.07 17.21 32.72
C LYS A 233 -0.64 16.93 33.20
N THR A 234 -0.24 15.66 33.13
CA THR A 234 1.02 15.27 32.47
C THR A 234 0.73 14.15 31.47
N ALA A 235 0.64 14.54 30.21
CA ALA A 235 0.61 13.65 29.06
C ALA A 235 2.05 13.21 28.75
N GLY A 236 2.38 11.96 29.08
CA GLY A 236 3.64 11.32 28.74
C GLY A 236 3.41 10.16 27.78
N PHE A 237 3.44 10.45 26.48
CA PHE A 237 3.95 9.60 25.40
C PHE A 237 3.80 8.06 25.54
N ASN A 238 2.58 7.55 25.36
CA ASN A 238 2.39 6.21 24.78
C ASN A 238 1.72 6.38 23.42
N LYS A 239 2.54 6.61 22.38
CA LYS A 239 2.15 6.27 21.01
C LYS A 239 2.25 4.76 20.89
N GLU A 240 1.31 4.05 21.51
CA GLU A 240 1.00 2.70 21.09
C GLU A 240 0.64 2.79 19.61
N LYS A 241 1.36 2.05 18.79
CA LYS A 241 0.98 1.81 17.39
C LYS A 241 -0.36 1.10 17.46
N GLU A 242 -1.42 1.88 17.38
CA GLU A 242 -2.75 1.42 17.09
C GLU A 242 -2.69 0.81 15.68
N GLN A 243 -2.32 -0.47 15.61
CA GLN A 243 -2.52 -1.29 14.43
C GLN A 243 -4.01 -1.24 14.18
N LYS A 244 -4.44 -0.38 13.24
CA LYS A 244 -5.81 -0.35 12.77
C LYS A 244 -6.11 -1.71 12.17
N GLU A 245 -6.66 -2.60 12.96
CA GLU A 245 -7.20 -3.87 12.49
C GLU A 245 -8.24 -3.55 11.42
N ILE A 246 -8.13 -4.22 10.26
CA ILE A 246 -9.12 -4.07 9.19
C ILE A 246 -10.48 -4.50 9.73
N SER A 247 -11.47 -3.60 9.64
CA SER A 247 -12.82 -3.88 10.12
C SER A 247 -13.49 -4.95 9.23
N GLN A 248 -14.40 -5.74 9.81
CA GLN A 248 -15.17 -6.74 9.03
C GLN A 248 -15.90 -6.11 7.83
N LYS A 249 -16.43 -4.89 8.00
CA LYS A 249 -17.08 -4.12 6.94
C LYS A 249 -16.11 -3.76 5.81
N GLU A 250 -14.89 -3.38 6.16
CA GLU A 250 -13.84 -3.08 5.19
C GLU A 250 -13.42 -4.33 4.43
N ALA A 251 -13.23 -5.47 5.11
CA ALA A 251 -12.96 -6.74 4.46
C ALA A 251 -14.09 -7.15 3.49
N GLU A 252 -15.36 -6.97 3.89
CA GLU A 252 -16.50 -7.21 3.02
C GLU A 252 -16.50 -6.29 1.78
N MET A 253 -16.23 -5.00 1.94
CA MET A 253 -16.17 -4.06 0.82
C MET A 253 -15.09 -4.45 -0.18
N ILE A 254 -13.89 -4.79 0.31
CA ILE A 254 -12.78 -5.23 -0.53
C ILE A 254 -13.15 -6.50 -1.30
N LEU A 255 -13.75 -7.49 -0.64
CA LEU A 255 -14.18 -8.74 -1.27
C LEU A 255 -15.28 -8.53 -2.34
N ARG A 256 -16.22 -7.61 -2.09
CA ARG A 256 -17.24 -7.25 -3.10
C ARG A 256 -16.59 -6.65 -4.34
N GLY A 257 -15.58 -5.78 -4.17
CA GLY A 257 -14.79 -5.23 -5.28
C GLY A 257 -14.18 -6.31 -6.18
N TYR A 258 -13.52 -7.31 -5.59
CA TYR A 258 -12.94 -8.42 -6.35
C TYR A 258 -13.97 -9.28 -7.09
N ALA A 259 -15.15 -9.53 -6.49
CA ALA A 259 -16.21 -10.29 -7.16
C ALA A 259 -16.71 -9.60 -8.45
N HIS A 260 -16.71 -8.27 -8.48
CA HIS A 260 -17.03 -7.50 -9.70
C HIS A 260 -15.90 -7.58 -10.73
N GLN A 261 -14.64 -7.54 -10.28
CA GLN A 261 -13.46 -7.64 -11.13
C GLN A 261 -13.33 -9.03 -11.80
N GLU A 262 -13.60 -10.12 -11.07
CA GLU A 262 -13.64 -11.48 -11.66
C GLU A 262 -14.63 -11.57 -12.85
N ARG A 263 -15.77 -10.85 -12.79
CA ARG A 263 -16.75 -10.81 -13.89
C ARG A 263 -16.26 -10.04 -15.11
N SER A 264 -15.48 -8.97 -14.93
CA SER A 264 -14.92 -8.22 -16.05
C SER A 264 -13.80 -9.00 -16.76
N TRP A 265 -13.00 -9.76 -16.02
CA TRP A 265 -11.87 -10.53 -16.58
C TRP A 265 -12.25 -11.94 -17.06
N GLY A 266 -13.40 -12.48 -16.65
CA GLY A 266 -13.89 -13.82 -16.99
C GLY A 266 -14.10 -14.12 -18.48
N LYS A 267 -13.89 -13.15 -19.39
CA LYS A 267 -13.87 -13.36 -20.84
C LYS A 267 -12.51 -13.84 -21.39
N ILE A 268 -11.46 -13.89 -20.58
CA ILE A 268 -10.13 -14.37 -20.98
C ILE A 268 -10.08 -15.89 -20.73
N LYS A 269 -10.19 -16.69 -21.81
CA LYS A 269 -10.29 -18.16 -21.79
C LYS A 269 -9.25 -18.83 -20.89
N ARG A 270 -9.71 -19.44 -19.79
CA ARG A 270 -8.95 -20.41 -18.98
C ARG A 270 -8.87 -21.74 -19.73
N LYS A 271 -7.82 -21.97 -20.51
CA LYS A 271 -7.46 -23.31 -21.01
C LYS A 271 -6.23 -23.80 -20.24
N GLY A 272 -6.39 -24.87 -19.46
CA GLY A 272 -5.26 -25.60 -18.85
C GLY A 272 -5.55 -26.07 -17.43
N LYS A 273 -5.93 -27.35 -17.29
CA LYS A 273 -5.92 -28.08 -16.02
C LYS A 273 -4.47 -28.49 -15.70
N GLY A 274 -4.08 -28.36 -14.43
CA GLY A 274 -3.15 -29.28 -13.78
C GLY A 274 -1.67 -28.92 -13.83
N TYR A 275 -1.08 -28.87 -12.63
CA TYR A 275 0.34 -28.72 -12.29
C TYR A 275 0.91 -27.29 -12.37
N TYR A 276 1.12 -26.69 -11.19
CA TYR A 276 1.75 -25.38 -11.01
C TYR A 276 3.14 -25.57 -10.37
N PRO A 277 4.24 -25.58 -11.14
CA PRO A 277 5.57 -25.46 -10.55
C PRO A 277 5.70 -24.13 -9.78
N GLN A 278 6.57 -24.06 -8.77
CA GLN A 278 7.03 -22.77 -8.23
C GLN A 278 7.76 -22.04 -9.36
N VAL A 279 7.13 -21.04 -9.98
CA VAL A 279 7.82 -20.22 -10.98
C VAL A 279 7.91 -18.80 -10.46
N GLU A 280 8.95 -18.57 -9.65
CA GLU A 280 9.67 -17.31 -9.71
C GLU A 280 10.58 -17.39 -10.94
N LYS A 281 10.31 -16.62 -11.99
CA LYS A 281 11.33 -15.94 -12.82
C LYS A 281 10.66 -15.15 -13.95
N ASP A 282 11.04 -13.88 -14.02
CA ASP A 282 11.67 -13.35 -15.22
C ASP A 282 12.76 -12.35 -14.78
N TRP A 283 14.02 -12.74 -14.95
CA TRP A 283 15.16 -11.82 -15.05
C TRP A 283 15.24 -11.38 -16.51
#